data_AF-A0A940LZ06-F1
#
_entry.id   AF-A0A940LZ06-F1
#
_cell.length_a   1.000
_cell.length_b   1.000
_cell.length_c   1.000
_cell.angle_alpha   90.00
_cell.angle_beta   90.00
_cell.angle_gamma   90.00
#
_symmetry.space_group_name_H-M   'P 1'
#
loop_
_entity.id
_entity.type
_entity.pdbx_description
1 polymer ?
#
loop_
_entity_poly.entity_id
_entity_poly.type
_entity_poly.pdbx_seq_one_letter_code
_entity_poly.pdbx_strand_id
1 'polypeptide(L)'
;MLLSLAVAFGALASPSNKWRLQMSGHAKVDGEIELSFTPKGGTATPAIIAVPKGTGENAAARLIRDTLKTTFGKDVYKVETDDGEDVLVKKRGSTPDFEIVVVRNTADGLRISLDQE
;
A
#
# COMPACT_ATOMS: atom_id res chain seq x y z
N MET A 1 -26.28 -22.27 21.42
CA MET A 1 -25.79 -21.99 20.05
C MET A 1 -24.33 -21.54 20.19
N LEU A 2 -23.37 -22.44 19.98
CA LEU A 2 -21.94 -22.10 20.05
C LEU A 2 -21.56 -21.40 18.74
N LEU A 3 -21.24 -20.11 18.81
CA LEU A 3 -20.72 -19.37 17.67
C LEU A 3 -19.24 -19.74 17.51
N SER A 4 -18.92 -20.53 16.50
CA SER A 4 -17.54 -20.87 16.16
C SER A 4 -16.89 -19.67 15.48
N LEU A 5 -15.90 -19.06 16.14
CA LEU A 5 -15.11 -17.97 15.56
C LEU A 5 -14.10 -18.59 14.58
N ALA A 6 -14.37 -18.47 13.28
CA ALA A 6 -13.39 -18.80 12.26
C ALA A 6 -12.29 -17.73 12.28
N VAL A 7 -11.11 -18.07 12.80
CA VAL A 7 -9.92 -17.24 12.66
C VAL A 7 -9.38 -17.48 11.25
N ALA A 8 -9.67 -16.57 10.33
CA ALA A 8 -9.02 -16.54 9.03
C ALA A 8 -7.56 -16.17 9.23
N PHE A 9 -6.65 -17.16 9.14
CA PHE A 9 -5.24 -16.88 8.94
C PHE A 9 -5.05 -16.38 7.52
N GLY A 10 -5.12 -15.05 7.35
CA GLY A 10 -4.57 -14.41 6.16
C GLY A 10 -3.09 -14.77 6.06
N ALA A 11 -2.63 -15.09 4.86
CA ALA A 11 -1.21 -15.33 4.61
C ALA A 11 -0.40 -14.16 5.17
N LEU A 12 0.40 -14.41 6.21
CA LEU A 12 1.28 -13.43 6.80
C LEU A 12 2.35 -13.13 5.76
N ALA A 13 2.21 -12.04 5.00
CA ALA A 13 3.35 -11.56 4.25
C ALA A 13 4.40 -11.14 5.30
N SER A 14 5.60 -11.72 5.19
CA SER A 14 6.66 -11.50 6.19
C SER A 14 6.98 -10.01 6.28
N PRO A 15 7.02 -9.38 7.47
CA PRO A 15 7.37 -7.98 7.58
C PRO A 15 8.73 -7.70 6.91
N SER A 16 8.81 -6.66 6.06
CA SER A 16 10.06 -6.21 5.44
C SER A 16 10.42 -4.78 5.89
N ASN A 17 11.70 -4.44 5.79
CA ASN A 17 12.16 -3.06 5.99
C ASN A 17 11.91 -2.15 4.78
N LYS A 18 11.65 -2.75 3.61
CA LYS A 18 11.46 -2.08 2.34
C LYS A 18 10.47 -2.85 1.46
N TRP A 19 9.65 -2.11 0.75
CA TRP A 19 8.68 -2.62 -0.21
C TRP A 19 8.72 -1.79 -1.50
N ARG A 20 8.49 -2.47 -2.63
CA ARG A 20 8.20 -1.87 -3.91
C ARG A 20 6.73 -2.09 -4.25
N LEU A 21 6.06 -0.99 -4.58
CA LEU A 21 4.68 -0.98 -5.07
C LEU A 21 4.76 -0.67 -6.56
N GLN A 22 4.38 -1.62 -7.40
CA GLN A 22 4.45 -1.47 -8.85
C GLN A 22 3.06 -1.22 -9.42
N MET A 23 2.93 -0.16 -10.21
CA MET A 23 1.68 0.17 -10.87
C MET A 23 1.70 -0.37 -12.29
N SER A 24 0.55 -0.89 -12.76
CA SER A 24 0.40 -1.25 -14.17
C SER A 24 -1.01 -0.96 -14.69
N GLY A 25 -1.10 -0.51 -15.94
CA GLY A 25 -2.34 -0.15 -16.60
C GLY A 25 -2.84 1.25 -16.25
N HIS A 26 -4.16 1.44 -16.28
CA HIS A 26 -4.79 2.72 -16.00
C HIS A 26 -6.22 2.54 -15.51
N ALA A 27 -6.68 3.48 -14.67
CA ALA A 27 -8.03 3.45 -14.13
C ALA A 27 -9.06 3.74 -15.24
N LYS A 28 -9.96 2.81 -15.49
CA LYS A 28 -11.07 2.93 -16.45
C LYS A 28 -12.29 3.62 -15.84
N VAL A 29 -12.38 3.61 -14.51
CA VAL A 29 -13.44 4.20 -13.69
C VAL A 29 -12.81 4.94 -12.51
N ASP A 30 -13.56 5.85 -11.90
CA ASP A 30 -13.19 6.39 -10.60
C ASP A 30 -13.23 5.29 -9.55
N GLY A 31 -12.24 5.25 -8.67
CA GLY A 31 -12.15 4.24 -7.64
C GLY A 31 -11.15 4.59 -6.57
N GLU A 32 -10.83 3.60 -5.75
CA GLU A 32 -9.89 3.76 -4.65
C GLU A 32 -8.99 2.52 -4.56
N ILE A 33 -7.78 2.74 -4.08
CA ILE A 33 -6.88 1.68 -3.61
C ILE A 33 -6.76 1.84 -2.09
N GLU A 34 -7.06 0.78 -1.35
CA GLU A 34 -6.87 0.71 0.09
C GLU A 34 -5.69 -0.20 0.41
N LEU A 35 -4.68 0.37 1.07
CA LEU A 35 -3.51 -0.34 1.55
C LEU A 35 -3.55 -0.42 3.08
N SER A 36 -3.22 -1.58 3.64
CA SER A 36 -3.02 -1.75 5.08
C SER A 36 -1.53 -1.83 5.38
N PHE A 37 -1.05 -1.03 6.34
CA PHE A 37 0.31 -1.05 6.84
C PHE A 37 0.33 -1.59 8.27
N THR A 38 1.02 -2.71 8.49
CA THR A 38 1.10 -3.34 9.81
C THR A 38 2.56 -3.44 10.25
N PRO A 39 3.02 -2.59 11.18
CA PRO A 39 4.33 -2.76 11.80
C PRO A 39 4.39 -4.09 12.57
N LYS A 40 5.56 -4.74 12.60
CA LYS A 40 5.78 -5.98 13.35
C LYS A 40 5.45 -5.78 14.83
N GLY A 41 4.45 -6.51 15.32
CA GLY A 41 3.94 -6.39 16.69
C GLY A 41 3.08 -5.14 16.96
N GLY A 42 2.72 -4.39 15.92
CA GLY A 42 1.87 -3.21 15.97
C GLY A 42 0.45 -3.45 15.43
N THR A 43 -0.29 -2.37 15.25
CA THR A 43 -1.66 -2.39 14.71
C THR A 43 -1.66 -1.92 13.26
N ALA A 44 -2.51 -2.54 12.45
CA ALA A 44 -2.75 -2.15 11.06
C ALA A 44 -3.28 -0.70 10.97
N THR A 45 -2.70 0.07 10.05
CA THR A 45 -3.15 1.44 9.72
C THR A 45 -3.52 1.50 8.24
N PRO A 46 -4.74 1.91 7.87
CA PRO A 46 -5.15 2.01 6.48
C PRO A 46 -4.62 3.29 5.82
N ALA A 47 -4.33 3.19 4.52
CA ALA A 47 -4.13 4.31 3.63
C ALA A 47 -5.08 4.17 2.43
N ILE A 48 -5.97 5.14 2.26
CA ILE A 48 -6.97 5.16 1.18
C ILE A 48 -6.53 6.17 0.14
N ILE A 49 -6.29 5.69 -1.08
CA ILE A 49 -5.85 6.49 -2.21
C ILE A 49 -7.02 6.62 -3.18
N ALA A 50 -7.56 7.83 -3.32
CA ALA A 50 -8.52 8.14 -4.37
C ALA A 50 -7.82 8.11 -5.74
N VAL A 51 -8.42 7.40 -6.70
CA VAL A 51 -7.90 7.21 -8.05
C VAL A 51 -8.96 7.66 -9.06
N PRO A 52 -8.84 8.88 -9.61
CA PRO A 52 -9.71 9.33 -10.67
C PRO A 52 -9.61 8.47 -11.93
N LYS A 53 -10.70 8.38 -12.69
CA LYS A 53 -10.71 7.78 -14.01
C LYS A 53 -9.63 8.40 -14.90
N GLY A 54 -8.95 7.55 -15.68
CA GLY A 54 -7.87 7.93 -16.58
C GLY A 54 -6.50 8.04 -15.91
N THR A 55 -6.41 7.81 -14.60
CA THR A 55 -5.12 7.78 -13.90
C THR A 55 -4.26 6.62 -14.43
N GLY A 56 -3.16 6.93 -15.10
CA GLY A 56 -2.14 5.97 -15.51
C GLY A 56 -1.07 5.74 -14.44
N GLU A 57 -0.16 4.80 -14.69
CA GLU A 57 0.89 4.34 -13.78
C GLU A 57 1.65 5.46 -13.06
N ASN A 58 2.24 6.38 -13.83
CA ASN A 58 3.03 7.49 -13.28
C ASN A 58 2.23 8.45 -12.39
N ALA A 59 0.95 8.63 -12.68
CA ALA A 59 0.07 9.48 -11.88
C ALA A 59 -0.36 8.73 -10.61
N ALA A 60 -0.68 7.45 -10.73
CA ALA A 60 -1.00 6.58 -9.59
C ALA A 60 0.17 6.49 -8.60
N ALA A 61 1.40 6.32 -9.10
CA ALA A 61 2.62 6.32 -8.29
C ALA A 61 2.75 7.59 -7.43
N ARG A 62 2.48 8.76 -8.03
CA ARG A 62 2.53 10.05 -7.32
C ARG A 62 1.41 10.17 -6.28
N LEU A 63 0.18 9.77 -6.62
CA LEU A 63 -0.95 9.77 -5.69
C LEU A 63 -0.66 8.88 -4.48
N ILE A 64 -0.18 7.65 -4.70
CA ILE A 64 0.21 6.74 -3.63
C ILE A 64 1.32 7.37 -2.78
N ARG A 65 2.41 7.84 -3.39
CA ARG A 65 3.52 8.48 -2.67
C ARG A 65 3.04 9.62 -1.77
N ASP A 66 2.22 10.52 -2.31
CA ASP A 66 1.79 11.73 -1.62
C ASP A 66 0.78 11.44 -0.52
N THR A 67 -0.14 10.48 -0.74
CA THR A 67 -1.05 9.99 0.29
C THR A 67 -0.28 9.33 1.43
N LEU A 68 0.66 8.42 1.14
CA LEU A 68 1.44 7.74 2.19
C LEU A 68 2.28 8.72 3.02
N LYS A 69 2.89 9.73 2.38
CA LYS A 69 3.60 10.80 3.10
C LYS A 69 2.67 11.58 4.03
N THR A 70 1.45 11.87 3.57
CA THR A 70 0.45 12.58 4.36
C THR A 70 -0.05 11.73 5.54
N THR A 71 -0.38 10.47 5.29
CA THR A 71 -0.96 9.55 6.29
C THR A 71 0.03 9.23 7.42
N PHE A 72 1.29 8.93 7.09
CA PHE A 72 2.27 8.43 8.07
C PHE A 72 3.27 9.48 8.52
N GLY A 73 3.45 10.54 7.74
CA GLY A 73 4.52 11.51 7.96
C GLY A 73 5.89 11.00 7.48
N LYS A 74 6.79 11.97 7.23
CA LYS A 74 8.13 11.72 6.68
C LYS A 74 9.09 10.98 7.62
N ASP A 75 8.77 10.91 8.92
CA ASP A 75 9.64 10.35 9.96
C ASP A 75 9.41 8.85 10.18
N VAL A 76 8.25 8.33 9.76
CA VAL A 76 7.91 6.90 9.86
C VAL A 76 8.44 6.12 8.66
N TYR A 77 8.11 6.59 7.45
CA TYR A 77 8.51 5.97 6.20
C TYR A 77 9.19 6.98 5.25
N LYS A 78 10.24 6.53 4.56
CA LYS A 78 10.75 7.16 3.34
C LYS A 78 9.91 6.61 2.18
N VAL A 79 9.17 7.50 1.51
CA VAL A 79 8.32 7.14 0.37
C VAL A 79 8.79 7.92 -0.85
N GLU A 80 9.17 7.22 -1.90
CA GLU A 80 9.77 7.79 -3.12
C GLU A 80 9.21 7.10 -4.36
N THR A 81 9.15 7.82 -5.48
CA THR A 81 8.88 7.21 -6.79
C THR A 81 10.19 6.71 -7.39
N ASP A 82 10.18 5.52 -7.99
CA ASP A 82 11.31 4.91 -8.71
C ASP A 82 10.92 4.76 -10.18
N ASP A 83 11.74 5.29 -11.10
CA ASP A 83 11.52 5.39 -12.56
C ASP A 83 10.14 5.93 -13.02
N GLY A 84 9.36 6.52 -12.10
CA GLY A 84 8.10 7.21 -12.35
C GLY A 84 6.87 6.38 -12.05
N GLU A 85 6.93 5.07 -12.29
CA GLU A 85 5.78 4.15 -12.20
C GLU A 85 5.78 3.28 -10.94
N ASP A 86 6.90 3.20 -10.21
CA ASP A 86 7.02 2.44 -8.98
C ASP A 86 7.07 3.36 -7.76
N VAL A 87 6.65 2.85 -6.60
CA VAL A 87 6.81 3.52 -5.30
C VAL A 87 7.60 2.63 -4.36
N LEU A 88 8.73 3.16 -3.88
CA LEU A 88 9.53 2.55 -2.83
C LEU A 88 9.09 3.09 -1.47
N VAL A 89 8.73 2.18 -0.57
CA VAL A 89 8.43 2.48 0.83
C VAL A 89 9.48 1.82 1.71
N LYS A 90 10.24 2.62 2.45
CA LYS A 90 11.29 2.14 3.36
C LYS A 90 11.06 2.66 4.77
N LYS A 91 11.24 1.81 5.78
CA LYS A 91 11.18 2.23 7.19
C LYS A 91 12.26 3.28 7.51
N ARG A 92 11.96 4.19 8.44
CA ARG A 92 12.94 5.15 8.99
C ARG A 92 13.16 4.95 10.47
N GLY A 93 14.33 5.39 10.95
CA GLY A 93 14.66 5.42 12.37
C GLY A 93 14.44 4.06 13.04
N SER A 94 13.68 4.07 14.13
CA SER A 94 13.31 2.89 14.91
C SER A 94 11.98 2.25 14.48
N THR A 95 11.39 2.66 13.36
CA THR A 95 10.17 2.03 12.83
C THR A 95 10.43 0.53 12.66
N PRO A 96 9.55 -0.36 13.16
CA PRO A 96 9.69 -1.80 12.96
C PRO A 96 9.63 -2.17 11.48
N ASP A 97 10.10 -3.38 11.14
CA ASP A 97 9.74 -3.96 9.85
C ASP A 97 8.22 -4.06 9.76
N PHE A 98 7.67 -3.97 8.56
CA PHE A 98 6.23 -3.80 8.38
C PHE A 98 5.73 -4.60 7.19
N GLU A 99 4.45 -4.92 7.23
CA GLU A 99 3.71 -5.57 6.16
C GLU A 99 2.88 -4.54 5.41
N ILE A 100 2.80 -4.68 4.09
CA ILE A 100 1.83 -3.96 3.25
C ILE A 100 0.89 -4.98 2.62
N VAL A 101 -0.41 -4.74 2.70
CA VAL A 101 -1.43 -5.56 2.02
C VAL A 101 -2.35 -4.66 1.21
N VAL A 102 -2.69 -5.08 -0.01
CA VAL A 102 -3.79 -4.47 -0.76
C VAL A 102 -5.10 -5.01 -0.19
N VAL A 103 -5.80 -4.19 0.59
CA VAL A 103 -7.09 -4.55 1.18
C VAL A 103 -8.17 -4.57 0.11
N ARG A 104 -8.15 -3.56 -0.76
CA ARG A 104 -9.14 -3.38 -1.83
C ARG A 104 -8.57 -2.53 -2.95
N ASN A 105 -9.00 -2.81 -4.17
CA ASN A 105 -8.78 -1.96 -5.34
C ASN A 105 -10.06 -1.92 -6.18
N THR A 106 -10.66 -0.74 -6.33
CA THR A 106 -11.82 -0.52 -7.21
C THR A 106 -11.52 0.39 -8.39
N ALA A 107 -10.28 0.83 -8.55
CA ALA A 107 -9.83 1.53 -9.74
C ALA A 107 -9.65 0.53 -10.89
N ASP A 108 -10.77 0.02 -11.43
CA ASP A 108 -10.75 -1.02 -12.46
C ASP A 108 -9.80 -0.67 -13.61
N GLY A 109 -8.98 -1.62 -14.04
CA GLY A 109 -7.95 -1.44 -15.06
C GLY A 109 -6.58 -0.96 -14.57
N LEU A 110 -6.49 -0.36 -13.37
CA LEU A 110 -5.22 -0.07 -12.70
C LEU A 110 -4.89 -1.19 -11.71
N ARG A 111 -3.70 -1.76 -11.81
CA ARG A 111 -3.22 -2.84 -10.93
C ARG A 111 -2.08 -2.34 -10.07
N ILE A 112 -1.97 -2.96 -8.90
CA ILE A 112 -0.85 -2.76 -7.97
C ILE A 112 -0.29 -4.13 -7.57
N SER A 113 1.01 -4.29 -7.73
CA SER A 113 1.78 -5.44 -7.25
C SER A 113 2.67 -5.02 -6.09
N LEU A 114 2.88 -5.91 -5.12
CA LEU A 114 3.69 -5.65 -3.93
C LEU A 114 4.86 -6.63 -3.90
N ASP A 115 6.08 -6.09 -3.88
CA ASP A 115 7.31 -6.86 -3.71
C ASP A 115 8.04 -6.45 -2.43
N GLN A 116 8.58 -7.44 -1.74
CA GLN A 116 9.47 -7.24 -0.60
C GLN A 116 10.89 -7.02 -1.12
N GLU A 117 11.59 -6.04 -0.54
CA GLU A 117 13.01 -5.78 -0.81
C GLU A 117 13.87 -5.72 0.45
#